data_AF-A0A0G1GAS4-F1
#
_entry.id   AF-A0A0G1GAS4-F1
#
_cell.length_a   1.000
_cell.length_b   1.000
_cell.length_c   1.000
_cell.angle_alpha   90.00
_cell.angle_beta   90.00
_cell.angle_gamma   90.00
#
_symmetry.space_group_name_H-M   'P 1'
#
loop_
_entity.id
_entity.type
_entity.pdbx_description
1 polymer ?
#
loop_
_entity_poly.entity_id
_entity_poly.type
_entity_poly.pdbx_seq_one_letter_code
_entity_poly.pdbx_strand_id
1 'polypeptide(L)' 'MIVTSPKYQLTIDDFKKLGTGLGIALLGAALTYLTEQIPNIDFGQWTPIVVAFWSVVVNTVRKWLTEGQYIEN' A
#
# COMPACT_ATOMS: atom_id res chain seq x y z
N MET A 1 -4.97 14.35 19.66
CA MET A 1 -5.70 15.52 19.12
C MET A 1 -5.57 15.44 17.60
N ILE A 2 -6.66 15.25 16.85
CA ILE A 2 -6.58 15.17 15.38
C ILE A 2 -6.37 16.59 14.88
N VAL A 3 -5.12 16.93 14.52
CA VAL A 3 -4.82 18.20 13.86
C VAL A 3 -5.36 18.09 12.43
N THR A 4 -6.53 18.66 12.19
CA THR A 4 -7.12 18.74 10.85
C THR A 4 -6.36 19.80 10.05
N SER A 5 -5.78 19.40 8.93
CA SER A 5 -5.11 20.31 8.01
C SER A 5 -6.09 21.37 7.52
N PRO A 6 -5.72 22.67 7.50
CA PRO A 6 -6.52 23.71 6.88
C PRO A 6 -6.82 23.34 5.42
N LYS A 7 -8.01 23.70 4.92
CA LYS A 7 -8.38 23.49 3.50
C LYS A 7 -7.26 23.99 2.58
N TYR A 8 -6.78 23.11 1.69
CA TYR A 8 -5.71 23.35 0.72
C TYR A 8 -4.28 23.52 1.28
N GLN A 9 -4.02 23.14 2.53
CA GLN A 9 -2.66 23.10 3.09
C GLN A 9 -2.25 21.66 3.38
N LEU A 10 -1.13 21.23 2.81
CA LEU A 10 -0.51 19.95 3.13
C LEU A 10 0.35 20.11 4.38
N THR A 11 0.01 19.37 5.43
CA THR A 11 0.85 19.26 6.63
C THR A 11 1.86 18.13 6.44
N ILE A 12 2.91 18.12 7.28
CA ILE A 12 3.88 17.03 7.27
C ILE A 12 3.23 15.66 7.59
N ASP A 13 2.16 15.66 8.37
CA ASP A 13 1.40 14.45 8.68
C ASP A 13 0.60 13.94 7.47
N ASP A 14 0.16 14.84 6.58
CA ASP A 14 -0.45 14.45 5.30
C ASP A 14 0.59 13.83 4.36
N PHE A 15 1.82 14.36 4.33
CA PHE A 15 2.91 13.74 3.57
C PHE A 15 3.25 12.34 4.08
N LYS A 16 3.24 12.09 5.39
CA LYS A 16 3.43 10.75 5.94
C LYS A 16 2.34 9.77 5.49
N LYS A 17 1.08 10.21 5.47
CA LYS A 17 -0.05 9.40 4.98
C LYS A 17 0.06 9.12 3.48
N LEU A 18 0.39 10.15 2.69
CA LEU A 18 0.61 10.02 1.25
C LEU A 18 1.78 9.08 0.94
N GLY A 19 2.90 9.21 1.65
CA GLY A 19 4.06 8.34 1.50
C GLY A 19 3.74 6.89 1.82
N THR A 20 2.91 6.64 2.85
CA THR A 20 2.43 5.29 3.17
C THR A 20 1.58 4.72 2.03
N GLY A 21 0.62 5.50 1.50
CA GLY A 21 -0.21 5.08 0.37
C GLY A 21 0.60 4.82 -0.90
N LEU A 22 1.55 5.70 -1.21
CA LEU A 22 2.47 5.56 -2.35
C LEU A 22 3.31 4.29 -2.23
N GLY A 23 3.90 4.04 -1.06
CA GLY A 23 4.68 2.83 -0.81
C GLY A 23 3.86 1.55 -1.00
N ILE A 24 2.63 1.53 -0.50
CA ILE A 24 1.71 0.39 -0.69
C ILE A 24 1.40 0.18 -2.18
N ALA A 25 1.10 1.24 -2.92
CA ALA A 25 0.79 1.15 -4.35
C ALA A 25 2.00 0.66 -5.18
N LEU A 26 3.20 1.16 -4.89
CA LEU A 26 4.43 0.74 -5.57
C LEU A 26 4.74 -0.73 -5.29
N LEU A 27 4.61 -1.18 -4.05
CA LEU A 27 4.81 -2.59 -3.68
C LEU A 27 3.74 -3.49 -4.31
N GLY A 28 2.48 -3.05 -4.34
CA GLY A 28 1.40 -3.77 -5.02
C GLY A 28 1.70 -3.95 -6.51
N ALA A 29 2.15 -2.90 -7.19
CA ALA A 29 2.54 -2.95 -8.59
C ALA A 29 3.75 -3.85 -8.83
N ALA A 30 4.77 -3.77 -7.97
CA ALA A 30 5.96 -4.61 -8.06
C ALA A 30 5.63 -6.11 -7.90
N LEU A 31 4.74 -6.46 -6.96
CA LEU A 31 4.29 -7.84 -6.78
C LEU A 31 3.50 -8.35 -7.99
N THR A 32 2.66 -7.51 -8.60
CA THR A 32 1.99 -7.87 -9.86
C THR A 32 3.00 -8.19 -10.95
N TYR A 33 3.99 -7.32 -11.15
CA TYR A 33 5.04 -7.52 -12.15
C TYR A 33 5.82 -8.82 -11.92
N LEU A 34 6.15 -9.12 -10.65
CA LEU A 34 6.82 -10.38 -10.28
C LEU A 34 5.93 -11.60 -10.56
N THR A 35 4.62 -11.48 -10.38
CA THR A 35 3.68 -12.59 -10.63
C THR A 35 3.54 -12.85 -12.13
N GLU A 36 3.60 -11.82 -12.98
CA GLU A 36 3.64 -11.98 -14.46
C GLU A 36 4.93 -12.66 -14.96
N GLN A 37 5.99 -12.75 -14.15
CA GLN A 37 7.18 -13.52 -14.53
C GLN A 37 6.96 -15.04 -14.46
N ILE A 38 5.86 -15.50 -13.85
CA ILE A 38 5.53 -16.92 -13.79
C ILE A 38 5.07 -17.38 -15.18
N PRO A 39 5.61 -18.50 -15.73
CA PRO A 39 5.20 -18.99 -17.03
C PRO A 39 3.69 -19.17 -17.16
N ASN A 40 3.13 -18.72 -18.28
CA ASN A 40 1.70 -18.76 -18.62
C ASN A 40 0.80 -17.83 -17.80
N ILE A 41 1.35 -16.85 -17.07
CA ILE A 41 0.57 -15.79 -16.44
C ILE A 41 0.69 -14.50 -17.25
N ASP A 42 -0.42 -14.07 -17.85
CA ASP A 42 -0.59 -12.75 -18.46
C ASP A 42 -1.91 -12.16 -17.93
N PHE A 43 -1.82 -11.07 -17.17
CA PHE A 43 -3.01 -10.43 -16.62
C PHE A 43 -3.68 -9.50 -17.62
N GLY A 44 -2.97 -8.97 -18.62
CA GLY A 44 -3.47 -8.04 -19.62
C GLY A 44 -4.36 -6.93 -19.05
N GLN A 45 -5.62 -6.89 -19.46
CA GLN A 45 -6.57 -5.88 -18.97
C GLN A 45 -6.90 -6.00 -17.46
N TRP A 46 -6.63 -7.14 -16.84
CA TRP A 46 -6.89 -7.39 -15.42
C TRP A 46 -5.74 -6.95 -14.51
N THR A 47 -4.59 -6.52 -15.06
CA THR A 47 -3.44 -6.03 -14.28
C THR A 47 -3.85 -5.00 -13.21
N PRO A 48 -4.72 -3.99 -13.46
CA PRO A 48 -5.12 -3.03 -12.41
C PRO A 48 -5.81 -3.69 -11.22
N ILE A 49 -6.60 -4.75 -11.45
CA ILE A 49 -7.30 -5.48 -10.39
C ILE A 49 -6.32 -6.32 -9.58
N VAL A 50 -5.34 -6.94 -10.24
CA VAL A 50 -4.27 -7.69 -9.57
C VAL A 50 -3.37 -6.77 -8.75
N VAL A 51 -3.04 -5.58 -9.25
CA VAL A 51 -2.33 -4.53 -8.49
C VAL A 51 -3.14 -4.11 -7.26
N ALA A 52 -4.44 -3.91 -7.39
CA ALA A 52 -5.30 -3.57 -6.25
C ALA A 52 -5.32 -4.70 -5.21
N PHE A 53 -5.41 -5.96 -5.65
CA PHE A 53 -5.32 -7.12 -4.77
C PHE A 53 -3.98 -7.16 -4.02
N TRP A 54 -2.85 -7.06 -4.71
CA TRP A 54 -1.54 -7.06 -4.06
C TRP A 54 -1.34 -5.85 -3.15
N SER A 55 -1.89 -4.68 -3.50
CA SER A 55 -1.86 -3.50 -2.62
C SER A 55 -2.61 -3.73 -1.31
N VAL A 56 -3.76 -4.43 -1.35
CA VAL A 56 -4.49 -4.82 -0.14
C VAL A 56 -3.66 -5.80 0.69
N VAL A 57 -3.05 -6.80 0.07
CA VAL A 57 -2.16 -7.77 0.76
C VAL A 57 -1.00 -7.04 1.43
N VAL A 58 -0.31 -6.14 0.72
CA VAL A 58 0.78 -5.33 1.27
C VAL A 58 0.33 -4.51 2.47
N ASN A 59 -0.82 -3.83 2.38
CA ASN A 59 -1.32 -3.05 3.50
C ASN A 59 -1.69 -3.92 4.70
N THR A 60 -2.27 -5.10 4.47
CA THR A 60 -2.57 -6.09 5.52
C THR A 60 -1.29 -6.57 6.20
N VAL A 61 -0.26 -6.94 5.44
CA VAL A 61 1.04 -7.36 5.98
C VAL A 61 1.69 -6.22 6.76
N ARG A 62 1.69 -4.99 6.23
CA ARG A 62 2.19 -3.80 6.93
C ARG A 62 1.51 -3.66 8.29
N LYS A 63 0.17 -3.68 8.32
CA LYS A 63 -0.59 -3.59 9.57
C LYS A 63 -0.25 -4.69 10.54
N TRP A 64 -0.17 -5.94 10.06
CA TRP A 64 0.17 -7.08 10.91
C TRP A 64 1.55 -6.92 11.57
N LEU A 65 2.56 -6.48 10.82
CA LEU A 65 3.91 -6.24 11.33
C LEU A 65 4.01 -5.04 12.28
N THR A 66 3.21 -3.99 12.08
CA THR A 66 3.26 -2.77 12.90
C THR A 66 2.32 -2.78 14.10
N GLU A 67 1.17 -3.44 13.99
CA GLU A 67 0.15 -3.49 15.05
C GLU A 67 0.40 -4.66 16.02
N GLY A 68 1.11 -5.71 15.60
CA GLY A 68 1.56 -6.80 16.48
C GLY A 68 2.52 -6.35 17.59
N GLN A 69 3.15 -5.18 17.47
CA GLN A 69 4.05 -4.63 18.50
C GLN A 69 3.34 -3.94 19.67
N TYR A 70 2.00 -3.76 19.62
CA TYR A 70 1.24 -3.12 20.71
C TYR A 70 0.81 -4.08 21.83
N ILE A 71 1.08 -5.38 21.71
CA ILE A 71 0.73 -6.37 22.74
C ILE A 71 1.88 -6.60 23.74
N GLU A 72 3.07 -6.05 23.52
CA GLU A 72 4.26 -6.29 24.36
C GLU A 72 4.91 -5.03 24.98
N ASN A 73 4.18 -3.91 25.16
CA ASN A 73 4.63 -2.82 26.03
C ASN A 73 3.52 -2.31 26.95
#